data_AF-A0A945LKE0-F1
#
_entry.id   AF-A0A945LKE0-F1
#
_cell.length_a   1.000
_cell.length_b   1.000
_cell.length_c   1.000
_cell.angle_alpha   90.00
_cell.angle_beta   90.00
_cell.angle_gamma   90.00
#
_symmetry.space_group_name_H-M   'P 1'
#
loop_
_entity.id
_entity.type
_entity.pdbx_description
1 polymer ?
#
loop_
_entity_poly.entity_id
_entity_poly.type
_entity_poly.pdbx_seq_one_letter_code
_entity_poly.pdbx_strand_id
1 'polypeptide(L)' 'MKKIKIHKGRKYSICSCGLSNILPLCDNAHRKYNEENKTNYKSVKIIAEDTVMIDVNSSKWEV' A
#
# COMPACT_ATOMS: atom_id res chain seq x y z
N MET A 1 4.02 6.66 10.87
CA MET A 1 3.85 7.37 9.58
C MET A 1 5.07 7.14 8.71
N LYS A 2 4.88 6.77 7.44
CA LYS A 2 5.94 6.57 6.45
C LYS A 2 5.83 7.68 5.39
N LYS A 3 6.95 8.31 5.04
CA LYS A 3 7.04 9.30 3.95
C LYS A 3 7.35 8.63 2.63
N ILE A 4 6.55 8.90 1.60
CA ILE A 4 6.80 8.41 0.24
C ILE A 4 6.68 9.52 -0.80
N LYS A 5 7.55 9.43 -1.81
CA LYS A 5 7.51 10.29 -3.00
C LYS A 5 6.64 9.65 -4.07
N ILE A 6 5.57 10.33 -4.44
CA ILE A 6 4.70 9.93 -5.54
C ILE A 6 5.00 10.82 -6.74
N HIS A 7 5.36 10.22 -7.87
CA HIS A 7 5.63 10.95 -9.11
C HIS A 7 4.35 11.19 -9.93
N LYS A 8 4.29 12.35 -10.58
CA LYS A 8 3.22 12.74 -11.52
C LYS A 8 2.86 11.62 -12.48
N GLY A 9 1.57 11.30 -12.59
CA GLY A 9 1.01 10.33 -13.53
C GLY A 9 1.40 8.87 -13.27
N ARG A 10 2.26 8.59 -12.28
CA ARG A 10 2.68 7.22 -11.96
C ARG A 10 1.69 6.59 -10.99
N LYS A 11 1.28 5.35 -11.30
CA LYS A 11 0.41 4.53 -10.44
C LYS A 11 1.23 3.84 -9.35
N TYR A 12 0.86 4.09 -8.10
CA TYR A 12 1.38 3.40 -6.93
C TYR A 12 0.30 2.52 -6.31
N SER A 13 0.73 1.43 -5.69
CA SER A 13 -0.16 0.52 -4.96
C SER A 13 0.26 0.55 -3.49
N ILE A 14 -0.60 1.08 -2.63
CA ILE A 14 -0.37 1.19 -1.19
C ILE A 14 -0.99 -0.02 -0.49
N CYS A 15 -0.25 -0.60 0.45
CA CYS A 15 -0.69 -1.74 1.23
C CYS A 15 -1.75 -1.32 2.25
N SER A 16 -2.90 -1.99 2.27
CA SER A 16 -3.95 -1.77 3.27
C SER A 16 -4.07 -2.90 4.30
N CYS A 17 -3.35 -4.01 4.10
CA CYS A 17 -3.52 -5.24 4.88
C CYS A 17 -2.45 -5.46 5.96
N GLY A 18 -1.32 -4.76 5.90
CA GLY A 18 -0.19 -4.95 6.81
C GLY A 18 0.79 -6.06 6.43
N LEU A 19 0.44 -6.92 5.48
CA LEU A 19 1.20 -8.14 5.17
C LEU A 19 2.36 -7.95 4.18
N SER A 20 2.58 -6.74 3.68
CA SER A 20 3.60 -6.52 2.65
C SER A 20 5.00 -6.44 3.26
N ASN A 21 5.99 -6.98 2.56
CA ASN A 21 7.41 -6.87 2.94
C ASN A 21 8.04 -5.53 2.55
N ILE A 22 7.32 -4.69 1.78
CA ILE A 22 7.81 -3.40 1.27
C ILE A 22 6.90 -2.24 1.70
N LEU A 23 6.34 -2.33 2.91
CA LEU A 23 5.51 -1.26 3.48
C LEU A 23 6.18 0.11 3.32
N PRO A 24 5.45 1.14 2.87
CA PRO A 24 3.99 1.20 2.74
C PRO A 24 3.41 0.71 1.40
N LEU A 25 4.26 0.24 0.47
CA LEU A 25 3.82 -0.26 -0.83
C LEU A 25 3.24 -1.66 -0.72
N CYS A 26 2.43 -2.06 -1.70
CA CYS A 26 1.86 -3.39 -1.80
C CYS A 26 2.65 -4.26 -2.79
N ASP A 27 3.10 -5.43 -2.33
CA ASP A 27 3.76 -6.49 -3.11
C ASP A 27 2.84 -7.66 -3.51
N ASN A 28 1.55 -7.59 -3.17
CA ASN A 28 0.54 -8.64 -3.35
C ASN A 28 0.55 -9.78 -2.33
N ALA A 29 1.26 -9.68 -1.20
CA ALA A 29 1.21 -10.67 -0.11
C ALA A 29 -0.23 -11.00 0.36
N HIS A 30 -1.14 -10.03 0.25
CA HIS A 30 -2.55 -10.21 0.56
C HIS A 30 -3.27 -11.28 -0.27
N ARG A 31 -2.77 -11.63 -1.47
CA ARG A 31 -3.45 -12.61 -2.34
C ARG A 31 -3.46 -13.99 -1.69
N LYS A 32 -2.29 -14.47 -1.28
CA LYS A 32 -2.14 -15.74 -0.58
C LYS A 32 -2.92 -15.74 0.73
N TYR A 33 -2.83 -14.66 1.51
CA TYR A 33 -3.58 -14.53 2.75
C TYR A 33 -5.10 -14.54 2.54
N ASN A 34 -5.60 -13.90 1.48
CA ASN A 34 -7.02 -13.91 1.12
C ASN A 34 -7.53 -15.33 0.83
N GLU A 35 -6.75 -16.12 0.09
CA GLU A 35 -7.08 -17.52 -0.25
C GLU A 35 -7.14 -18.39 1.01
N GLU A 36 -6.13 -18.28 1.89
CA GLU A 36 -6.03 -19.08 3.11
C GLU A 36 -7.08 -18.70 4.17
N ASN A 37 -7.38 -17.40 4.30
CA ASN A 37 -8.19 -16.87 5.41
C ASN A 37 -9.59 -16.41 4.96
N LYS A 38 -9.96 -16.63 3.68
CA LYS A 38 -11.24 -16.19 3.08
C LYS A 38 -11.50 -14.70 3.30
N THR A 39 -10.45 -13.87 3.14
CA THR A 39 -10.54 -12.41 3.24
C THR A 39 -10.51 -11.76 1.85
N ASN A 40 -10.77 -10.45 1.76
CA ASN A 40 -10.79 -9.72 0.49
C ASN A 40 -9.95 -8.43 0.54
N TYR A 41 -8.75 -8.51 1.12
CA TYR A 41 -7.86 -7.36 1.14
C TYR A 41 -7.42 -6.96 -0.27
N LYS A 42 -7.34 -5.64 -0.52
CA LYS A 42 -6.90 -5.03 -1.78
C LYS A 42 -6.04 -3.81 -1.51
N SER A 43 -5.03 -3.59 -2.34
CA SER A 43 -4.22 -2.37 -2.31
C SER A 43 -5.02 -1.13 -2.69
N VAL A 44 -4.70 0.01 -2.11
CA VAL A 44 -5.19 1.33 -2.56
C VAL A 44 -4.33 1.81 -3.72
N LYS A 45 -4.94 2.26 -4.81
CA LYS A 45 -4.22 2.84 -5.96
C LYS A 45 -4.15 4.35 -5.82
N ILE A 46 -2.96 4.91 -5.95
CA ILE A 46 -2.73 6.36 -5.93
C ILE A 46 -2.04 6.75 -7.23
N ILE A 47 -2.56 7.80 -7.86
CA ILE A 47 -1.99 8.47 -9.03
C ILE A 47 -2.07 9.95 -8.71
N ALA A 48 -0.93 10.63 -8.67
CA ALA A 48 -0.88 12.05 -8.38
C ALA A 48 -0.81 12.86 -9.68
N GLU A 49 -1.47 14.01 -9.71
CA GLU A 49 -1.40 14.96 -10.82
C GLU A 49 -0.06 15.67 -10.91
N ASP A 50 0.65 15.80 -9.78
CA ASP A 50 2.00 16.35 -9.69
C ASP A 50 2.87 15.52 -8.75
N THR A 51 4.19 15.74 -8.79
CA THR A 51 5.12 15.03 -7.90
C THR A 51 5.02 15.57 -6.48
N VAL A 52 4.61 14.74 -5.54
CA VAL A 52 4.31 15.13 -4.16
C VAL A 52 4.94 14.17 -3.15
N MET A 53 5.30 14.69 -1.98
CA MET A 53 5.66 13.90 -0.81
C MET A 53 4.41 13.73 0.04
N ILE A 54 4.04 12.49 0.36
CA ILE A 54 2.91 12.20 1.25
C ILE A 54 3.36 11.40 2.46
N ASP A 55 2.75 11.73 3.60
CA ASP A 55 2.80 10.91 4.80
C ASP A 55 1.63 9.92 4.76
N VAL A 56 1.92 8.64 4.81
CA VAL A 56 0.92 7.57 4.83
C VAL A 56 1.07 6.71 6.06
N ASN A 57 -0.05 6.21 6.57
CA ASN A 57 -0.10 5.31 7.70
C ASN A 57 -1.31 4.37 7.59
N SER A 58 -1.20 3.19 8.18
CA SER A 58 -2.33 2.30 8.43
C SER A 58 -2.19 1.73 9.82
N SER A 59 -3.30 1.54 10.53
CA SER A 59 -3.31 0.86 11.83
C SER A 59 -2.86 -0.61 11.76
N LYS A 60 -2.83 -1.20 10.55
CA LYS A 60 -2.35 -2.56 10.31
C LYS A 60 -0.86 -2.65 10.00
N TRP A 61 -0.19 -1.52 9.79
CA TRP A 61 1.25 -1.54 9.58
C TRP A 61 1.88 -1.59 10.96
N GLU A 62 2.54 -2.70 11.27
CA GLU A 62 3.42 -2.76 12.43
C GLU A 62 4.55 -1.76 12.19
N VAL A 63 4.71 -0.85 13.16
CA VAL A 63 5.70 0.22 13.13
C VAL A 63 6.85 -0.18 14.03
#